data_AF-A0A956ZEP8-F1
#
_entry.id   AF-A0A956ZEP8-F1
#
_cell.length_a   1.000
_cell.length_b   1.000
_cell.length_c   1.000
_cell.angle_alpha   90.00
_cell.angle_beta   90.00
_cell.angle_gamma   90.00
#
_symmetry.space_group_name_H-M   'P 1'
#
loop_
_entity.id
_entity.type
_entity.pdbx_description
1 polymer ?
#
loop_
_entity_poly.entity_id
_entity_poly.type
_entity_poly.pdbx_seq_one_letter_code
_entity_poly.pdbx_strand_id
1 'polypeptide(L)'
;MNRKFILAGALAVLTIAAGVSVYFLSGGVSSGSDPTAVFPDRTSRRVVVSHQSTGEELRVIDLKADGLTPEKAEVWFRDGAIGHIHYRDDGTISTFDAFYPEPETGSGAGSRRQLKLDAEFDLDGRTYLREAHYREDGTPSRIGVRLASGDYEIRDFYADGIKLAALDLRDRSGKRSSLTRWYETGVVQQTVLRDKEGAVATTDFDDAGLKTAYHWVFYNKETWEAYRPGAETLLNRFEMKAESAAESVSYYVHAHYYKPDGSLDHERKFGPGHMEVIFRDAAGGIAYVQRWMHSGQATSPELMTQENYHLGLVVLGGDNLLDNDTVWFYDDGKTVEKRMSRVDFADGLVGIIVHEFHPDGSLKTRRLPRVEDGKVVYDSVSFKPGESKDSSGLGSAKAEWLETIPYALPPKAPIQEVYISGP
;
A
#
# COMPACT_ATOMS: atom_id res chain seq x y z
N MET A 1 -22.51 7.44 18.81
CA MET A 1 -22.57 8.62 17.90
C MET A 1 -22.34 8.13 16.49
N ASN A 2 -23.34 8.32 15.63
CA ASN A 2 -23.44 7.82 14.28
C ASN A 2 -22.60 8.65 13.30
N ARG A 3 -21.76 8.00 12.49
CA ARG A 3 -21.51 8.37 11.10
C ARG A 3 -21.32 7.10 10.26
N LYS A 4 -22.45 6.62 9.72
CA LYS A 4 -22.50 5.77 8.53
C LYS A 4 -22.46 6.71 7.33
N PHE A 5 -21.41 6.64 6.52
CA PHE A 5 -21.41 7.02 5.10
C PHE A 5 -20.11 6.46 4.51
N ILE A 6 -20.16 5.23 4.04
CA ILE A 6 -19.23 4.77 3.00
C ILE A 6 -20.13 4.44 1.82
N LEU A 7 -19.95 5.23 0.77
CA LEU A 7 -20.43 4.99 -0.58
C LEU A 7 -19.99 3.57 -1.00
N ALA A 8 -20.89 2.62 -0.88
CA ALA A 8 -20.81 1.36 -1.62
C ALA A 8 -21.29 1.65 -3.05
N GLY A 9 -20.42 2.28 -3.84
CA GLY A 9 -20.61 2.39 -5.29
C GLY A 9 -20.40 1.01 -5.89
N ALA A 10 -21.50 0.31 -6.14
CA ALA A 10 -21.53 -1.05 -6.65
C ALA A 10 -20.75 -1.17 -7.96
N LEU A 11 -19.55 -1.77 -7.88
CA LEU A 11 -18.92 -2.43 -9.01
C LEU A 11 -19.67 -3.75 -9.22
N ALA A 12 -20.89 -3.68 -9.76
CA ALA A 12 -21.54 -4.85 -10.32
C ALA A 12 -20.77 -5.19 -11.59
N VAL A 13 -19.79 -6.09 -11.47
CA VAL A 13 -19.21 -6.81 -12.61
C VAL A 13 -20.40 -7.44 -13.33
N LEU A 14 -20.75 -6.86 -14.49
CA LEU A 14 -21.80 -7.33 -15.36
C LEU A 14 -21.36 -8.68 -15.96
N THR A 15 -21.41 -9.72 -15.15
CA THR A 15 -21.25 -11.10 -15.61
C THR A 15 -22.53 -11.44 -16.35
N ILE A 16 -22.60 -11.15 -17.64
CA ILE A 16 -23.64 -11.70 -18.53
C ILE A 16 -23.32 -13.20 -18.67
N ALA A 17 -23.68 -13.97 -17.64
CA ALA A 17 -23.67 -15.41 -17.72
C ALA A 17 -24.70 -15.83 -18.76
N ALA A 18 -24.22 -16.43 -19.86
CA ALA A 18 -25.04 -17.18 -20.79
C ALA A 18 -25.68 -18.36 -20.04
N GLY A 19 -26.82 -18.10 -19.40
CA GLY A 19 -27.58 -19.04 -18.59
C GLY A 19 -29.06 -18.81 -18.79
N VAL A 20 -29.50 -18.93 -20.03
CA VAL A 20 -30.92 -18.83 -20.39
C VAL A 20 -31.57 -20.18 -20.09
N SER A 21 -32.08 -20.36 -18.87
CA SER A 21 -32.97 -21.48 -18.55
C SER A 21 -34.37 -21.19 -19.11
N VAL A 22 -34.77 -21.96 -20.12
CA VAL A 22 -36.07 -21.87 -20.76
C VAL A 22 -37.11 -22.59 -19.90
N TYR A 23 -38.00 -21.85 -19.25
CA TYR A 23 -39.22 -22.42 -18.66
C TYR A 23 -40.38 -22.26 -19.65
N PHE A 24 -40.78 -23.36 -20.29
CA PHE A 24 -42.08 -23.45 -20.95
C PHE A 24 -43.14 -23.73 -19.88
N LEU A 25 -43.88 -22.70 -19.47
CA LEU A 25 -45.11 -22.89 -18.70
C LEU A 25 -46.23 -23.28 -19.67
N SER A 26 -46.40 -24.57 -19.91
CA SER A 26 -47.57 -25.14 -20.59
C SER A 26 -48.77 -25.17 -19.63
N GLY A 27 -49.38 -24.00 -19.38
CA GLY A 27 -50.69 -23.90 -18.74
C GLY A 27 -51.78 -24.21 -19.75
N GLY A 28 -52.38 -25.40 -19.65
CA GLY A 28 -53.49 -25.81 -20.51
C GLY A 28 -54.74 -24.95 -20.32
N VAL A 29 -55.16 -24.28 -21.39
CA VAL A 29 -56.53 -23.76 -21.54
C VAL A 29 -57.06 -24.30 -22.85
N SER A 30 -58.07 -25.16 -22.76
CA SER A 30 -58.84 -25.63 -23.91
C SER A 30 -60.00 -24.67 -24.17
N SER A 31 -60.07 -24.09 -25.37
CA SER A 31 -61.32 -23.58 -25.97
C SER A 31 -61.07 -23.12 -27.42
N GLY A 32 -61.68 -23.81 -28.38
CA GLY A 32 -62.06 -23.32 -29.71
C GLY A 32 -60.96 -22.87 -30.67
N SER A 33 -60.27 -23.80 -31.33
CA SER A 33 -59.36 -23.49 -32.44
C SER A 33 -60.10 -23.34 -33.78
N ASP A 34 -60.11 -22.13 -34.32
CA ASP A 34 -60.32 -21.86 -35.74
C ASP A 34 -59.18 -22.55 -36.55
N PRO A 35 -59.48 -23.50 -37.45
CA PRO A 35 -58.47 -24.25 -38.21
C PRO A 35 -57.75 -23.40 -39.27
N THR A 36 -58.08 -22.12 -39.42
CA THR A 36 -57.36 -21.17 -40.29
C THR A 36 -56.42 -20.23 -39.54
N ALA A 37 -56.39 -20.27 -38.21
CA ALA A 37 -55.40 -19.55 -37.42
C ALA A 37 -54.05 -20.27 -37.51
N VAL A 38 -53.29 -19.98 -38.56
CA VAL A 38 -51.86 -20.30 -38.63
C VAL A 38 -51.19 -19.55 -37.48
N PHE A 39 -50.95 -20.24 -36.37
CA PHE A 39 -50.07 -19.71 -35.33
C PHE A 39 -48.74 -19.38 -36.02
N PRO A 40 -48.23 -18.14 -35.92
CA PRO A 40 -46.95 -17.81 -36.52
C PRO A 40 -45.92 -18.77 -35.91
N ASP A 41 -45.24 -19.53 -36.78
CA ASP A 41 -44.28 -20.57 -36.37
C ASP A 41 -43.15 -20.01 -35.49
N ARG A 42 -42.96 -18.68 -35.48
CA ARG A 42 -41.96 -17.98 -34.67
C ARG A 42 -42.49 -16.64 -34.17
N THR A 43 -42.28 -16.36 -32.89
CA THR A 43 -42.59 -15.06 -32.29
C THR A 43 -41.46 -14.07 -32.61
N SER A 44 -41.79 -12.88 -33.09
CA SER A 44 -40.83 -11.79 -33.33
C SER A 44 -40.26 -11.18 -32.04
N ARG A 45 -40.77 -11.62 -30.89
CA ARG A 45 -40.44 -11.09 -29.57
C ARG A 45 -40.34 -12.22 -28.55
N ARG A 46 -39.30 -12.16 -27.73
CA ARG A 46 -39.03 -13.05 -26.62
C ARG A 46 -39.04 -12.26 -25.31
N VAL A 47 -39.81 -12.72 -24.34
CA VAL A 47 -39.83 -12.14 -22.99
C VAL A 47 -39.06 -13.06 -22.05
N VAL A 48 -38.10 -12.51 -21.32
CA VAL A 48 -37.28 -13.20 -20.34
C VAL A 48 -37.47 -12.51 -19.01
N VAL A 49 -38.03 -13.23 -18.03
CA VAL A 49 -38.02 -12.79 -16.64
C VAL A 49 -36.67 -13.16 -16.06
N SER A 50 -35.90 -12.15 -15.64
CA SER A 50 -34.49 -12.34 -15.30
C SER A 50 -34.31 -12.95 -13.92
N HIS A 51 -33.15 -13.55 -13.71
CA HIS A 51 -32.77 -14.19 -12.45
C HIS A 51 -32.48 -13.13 -11.37
N GLN A 52 -32.82 -13.40 -10.10
CA GLN A 52 -32.80 -12.36 -9.05
C GLN A 52 -31.43 -11.68 -8.79
N SER A 53 -30.34 -12.30 -9.24
CA SER A 53 -28.96 -11.86 -9.02
C SER A 53 -28.47 -10.76 -9.96
N THR A 54 -29.18 -10.47 -11.07
CA THR A 54 -28.75 -9.48 -12.06
C THR A 54 -29.30 -8.08 -11.80
N GLY A 55 -30.22 -7.93 -10.85
CA GLY A 55 -30.95 -6.67 -10.62
C GLY A 55 -31.99 -6.34 -11.70
N GLU A 56 -32.09 -7.18 -12.73
CA GLU A 56 -33.10 -7.08 -13.78
C GLU A 56 -34.44 -7.65 -13.28
N GLU A 57 -35.52 -6.99 -13.66
CA GLU A 57 -36.89 -7.43 -13.45
C GLU A 57 -37.44 -8.10 -14.71
N LEU A 58 -37.24 -7.46 -15.86
CA LEU A 58 -37.78 -7.89 -17.15
C LEU A 58 -36.75 -7.65 -18.25
N ARG A 59 -36.69 -8.53 -19.22
CA ARG A 59 -36.00 -8.30 -20.49
C ARG A 59 -36.90 -8.71 -21.65
N VAL A 60 -37.10 -7.80 -22.60
CA VAL A 60 -37.84 -8.05 -23.83
C VAL A 60 -36.87 -7.97 -24.98
N ILE A 61 -36.69 -9.07 -25.70
CA ILE A 61 -35.76 -9.21 -26.83
C ILE A 61 -36.59 -9.26 -28.10
N ASP A 62 -36.38 -8.30 -28.99
CA ASP A 62 -36.92 -8.33 -30.35
C ASP A 62 -35.95 -9.13 -31.23
N LEU A 63 -36.49 -10.08 -31.99
CA LEU A 63 -35.76 -11.00 -32.85
C LEU A 63 -35.92 -10.57 -34.32
N LYS A 64 -34.92 -10.88 -35.13
CA LYS A 64 -34.98 -10.67 -36.58
C LYS A 64 -36.04 -11.56 -37.24
N ALA A 65 -36.24 -11.38 -38.55
CA ALA A 65 -37.19 -12.17 -39.34
C ALA A 65 -36.93 -13.69 -39.32
N ASP A 66 -35.71 -14.12 -38.99
CA ASP A 66 -35.38 -15.53 -38.78
C ASP A 66 -35.99 -16.12 -37.49
N GLY A 67 -36.51 -15.27 -36.58
CA GLY A 67 -37.08 -15.64 -35.30
C GLY A 67 -36.07 -16.26 -34.32
N LEU A 68 -34.76 -16.06 -34.54
CA LEU A 68 -33.69 -16.65 -33.74
C LEU A 68 -32.65 -15.61 -33.32
N THR A 69 -32.24 -14.74 -34.23
CA THR A 69 -31.16 -13.78 -34.00
C THR A 69 -31.69 -12.56 -33.26
N PRO A 70 -31.12 -12.18 -32.11
CA PRO A 70 -31.53 -10.98 -31.41
C PRO A 70 -31.16 -9.74 -32.22
N GLU A 71 -32.07 -8.77 -32.29
CA GLU A 71 -31.85 -7.48 -32.93
C GLU A 71 -31.61 -6.40 -31.88
N LYS A 72 -32.50 -6.33 -30.89
CA LYS A 72 -32.42 -5.40 -29.76
C LYS A 72 -33.11 -5.97 -28.54
N ALA A 73 -32.78 -5.47 -27.36
CA ALA A 73 -33.50 -5.78 -26.14
C ALA A 73 -33.75 -4.54 -25.28
N GLU A 74 -34.89 -4.50 -24.63
CA GLU A 74 -35.20 -3.56 -23.55
C GLU A 74 -35.12 -4.32 -22.22
N VAL A 75 -34.46 -3.72 -21.23
CA VAL A 75 -34.21 -4.29 -19.90
C VAL A 75 -34.79 -3.35 -18.87
N TRP A 76 -35.67 -3.84 -18.01
CA TRP A 76 -36.18 -3.09 -16.86
C TRP A 76 -35.46 -3.57 -15.62
N PHE A 77 -34.91 -2.63 -14.86
CA PHE A 77 -34.19 -2.88 -13.63
C PHE A 77 -35.09 -2.61 -12.42
N ARG A 78 -34.82 -3.30 -11.32
CA ARG A 78 -35.57 -3.15 -10.06
C ARG A 78 -35.47 -1.76 -9.44
N ASP A 79 -34.44 -1.00 -9.78
CA ASP A 79 -34.26 0.39 -9.35
C ASP A 79 -35.10 1.38 -10.19
N GLY A 80 -35.88 0.89 -11.15
CA GLY A 80 -36.69 1.69 -12.07
C GLY A 80 -35.94 2.16 -13.31
N ALA A 81 -34.64 1.87 -13.42
CA ALA A 81 -33.88 2.17 -14.63
C ALA A 81 -34.35 1.30 -15.81
N ILE A 82 -34.14 1.81 -17.03
CA ILE A 82 -34.33 1.03 -18.26
C ILE A 82 -33.03 1.00 -19.04
N GLY A 83 -32.70 -0.16 -19.60
CA GLY A 83 -31.57 -0.32 -20.51
C GLY A 83 -32.00 -0.80 -21.90
N HIS A 84 -31.23 -0.42 -22.91
CA HIS A 84 -31.39 -0.86 -24.28
C HIS A 84 -30.10 -1.55 -24.72
N ILE A 85 -30.22 -2.78 -25.20
CA ILE A 85 -29.12 -3.57 -25.77
C ILE A 85 -29.33 -3.61 -27.27
N HIS A 86 -28.31 -3.29 -28.06
CA HIS A 86 -28.29 -3.55 -29.49
C HIS A 86 -27.37 -4.73 -29.78
N TYR A 87 -27.82 -5.61 -30.68
CA TYR A 87 -27.08 -6.79 -31.09
C TYR A 87 -26.59 -6.67 -32.53
N ARG A 88 -25.45 -7.30 -32.81
CA ARG A 88 -24.95 -7.51 -34.17
C ARG A 88 -25.66 -8.68 -34.85
N ASP A 89 -25.37 -8.84 -36.14
CA ASP A 89 -25.90 -9.94 -36.96
C ASP A 89 -25.48 -11.33 -36.46
N ASP A 90 -24.35 -11.44 -35.76
CA ASP A 90 -23.88 -12.68 -35.13
C ASP A 90 -24.46 -12.92 -33.72
N GLY A 91 -25.33 -12.02 -33.24
CA GLY A 91 -25.96 -12.09 -31.92
C GLY A 91 -25.09 -11.59 -30.77
N THR A 92 -23.88 -11.09 -31.03
CA THR A 92 -23.05 -10.42 -30.01
C THR A 92 -23.59 -9.03 -29.70
N ILE A 93 -23.34 -8.49 -28.51
CA ILE A 93 -23.76 -7.15 -28.12
C ILE A 93 -22.88 -6.12 -28.83
N SER A 94 -23.48 -5.16 -29.51
CA SER A 94 -22.78 -3.99 -30.07
C SER A 94 -22.73 -2.83 -29.10
N THR A 95 -23.89 -2.43 -28.57
CA THR A 95 -24.01 -1.31 -27.62
C THR A 95 -24.98 -1.61 -26.49
N PHE A 96 -24.79 -0.91 -25.37
CA PHE A 96 -25.71 -0.92 -24.24
C PHE A 96 -25.87 0.49 -23.68
N ASP A 97 -27.11 0.96 -23.65
CA ASP A 97 -27.50 2.21 -23.00
C ASP A 97 -28.32 1.89 -21.75
N ALA A 98 -28.13 2.62 -20.67
CA ALA A 98 -29.03 2.60 -19.52
C ALA A 98 -29.43 4.01 -19.12
N PHE A 99 -30.67 4.17 -18.67
CA PHE A 99 -31.28 5.44 -18.33
C PHE A 99 -31.77 5.43 -16.88
N TYR A 100 -31.68 6.58 -16.22
CA TYR A 100 -32.27 6.78 -14.90
C TYR A 100 -33.79 6.57 -14.91
N PRO A 101 -34.39 6.25 -13.75
CA PRO A 101 -35.84 6.22 -13.60
C PRO A 101 -36.49 7.54 -14.02
N GLU A 102 -37.75 7.50 -14.45
CA GLU A 102 -38.49 8.72 -14.70
C GLU A 102 -38.71 9.49 -13.39
N PRO A 103 -38.53 10.82 -13.37
CA PRO A 103 -38.75 11.62 -12.16
C PRO A 103 -40.23 11.57 -11.75
N GLU A 104 -40.50 11.31 -10.46
CA GLU A 104 -41.85 11.07 -9.91
C GLU A 104 -42.80 12.29 -9.96
N THR A 105 -42.35 13.48 -10.37
CA THR A 105 -43.13 14.72 -10.21
C THR A 105 -43.33 15.50 -11.52
N GLY A 106 -44.56 15.41 -12.06
CA GLY A 106 -45.29 16.53 -12.66
C GLY A 106 -44.77 17.20 -13.95
N SER A 107 -43.68 16.74 -14.55
CA SER A 107 -43.21 17.27 -15.83
C SER A 107 -44.06 16.71 -16.98
N GLY A 108 -45.11 17.45 -17.33
CA GLY A 108 -46.00 17.14 -18.44
C GLY A 108 -45.25 16.74 -19.71
N ALA A 109 -45.79 15.74 -20.42
CA ALA A 109 -45.47 15.34 -21.79
C ALA A 109 -44.11 15.84 -22.33
N GLY A 110 -43.00 15.20 -21.94
CA GLY A 110 -41.70 15.48 -22.56
C GLY A 110 -40.44 15.28 -21.72
N SER A 111 -40.51 14.82 -20.47
CA SER A 111 -39.32 14.52 -19.67
C SER A 111 -38.57 13.30 -20.23
N ARG A 112 -37.66 13.52 -21.18
CA ARG A 112 -36.77 12.51 -21.71
C ARG A 112 -35.91 11.95 -20.57
N ARG A 113 -35.89 10.63 -20.38
CA ARG A 113 -35.04 9.99 -19.37
C ARG A 113 -33.58 10.38 -19.57
N GLN A 114 -32.88 10.64 -18.47
CA GLN A 114 -31.46 10.97 -18.52
C GLN A 114 -30.64 9.70 -18.70
N LEU A 115 -29.66 9.75 -19.61
CA LEU A 115 -28.70 8.67 -19.82
C LEU A 115 -27.86 8.49 -18.55
N LYS A 116 -27.67 7.25 -18.11
CA LYS A 116 -26.89 6.80 -16.95
C LYS A 116 -25.60 6.11 -17.39
N LEU A 117 -25.68 5.28 -18.43
CA LEU A 117 -24.56 4.55 -19.01
C LEU A 117 -24.74 4.45 -20.52
N ASP A 118 -23.66 4.62 -21.26
CA ASP A 118 -23.54 4.32 -22.69
C ASP A 118 -22.26 3.51 -22.88
N ALA A 119 -22.38 2.33 -23.48
CA ALA A 119 -21.29 1.40 -23.67
C ALA A 119 -21.27 0.83 -25.09
N GLU A 120 -20.07 0.69 -25.63
CA GLU A 120 -19.78 0.07 -26.91
C GLU A 120 -18.81 -1.08 -26.71
N PHE A 121 -19.10 -2.22 -27.34
CA PHE A 121 -18.34 -3.46 -27.18
C PHE A 121 -17.59 -3.80 -28.48
N ASP A 122 -16.51 -4.56 -28.36
CA ASP A 122 -15.78 -5.13 -29.49
C ASP A 122 -16.59 -6.29 -30.12
N LEU A 123 -16.05 -6.92 -31.17
CA LEU A 123 -16.68 -8.02 -31.89
C LEU A 123 -16.98 -9.26 -31.02
N ASP A 124 -16.31 -9.41 -29.88
CA ASP A 124 -16.59 -10.49 -28.93
C ASP A 124 -17.87 -10.23 -28.10
N GLY A 125 -18.44 -9.03 -28.17
CA GLY A 125 -19.60 -8.60 -27.39
C GLY A 125 -19.36 -8.52 -25.89
N ARG A 126 -18.10 -8.46 -25.45
CA ARG A 126 -17.69 -8.50 -24.03
C ARG A 126 -16.64 -7.45 -23.68
N THR A 127 -15.69 -7.22 -24.58
CA THR A 127 -14.62 -6.25 -24.38
C THR A 127 -15.15 -4.86 -24.66
N TYR A 128 -15.02 -3.93 -23.70
CA TYR A 128 -15.41 -2.54 -23.93
C TYR A 128 -14.45 -1.86 -24.93
N LEU A 129 -15.02 -1.26 -25.97
CA LEU A 129 -14.35 -0.25 -26.78
C LEU A 129 -14.49 1.13 -26.12
N ARG A 130 -15.66 1.40 -25.54
CA ARG A 130 -15.96 2.64 -24.81
C ARG A 130 -17.01 2.38 -23.73
N GLU A 131 -16.90 3.08 -22.62
CA GLU A 131 -17.95 3.21 -21.61
C GLU A 131 -18.05 4.69 -21.18
N ALA A 132 -19.25 5.19 -20.94
CA ALA A 132 -19.48 6.53 -20.43
C ALA A 132 -20.60 6.49 -19.39
N HIS A 133 -20.28 6.87 -18.16
CA HIS A 133 -21.22 6.99 -17.06
C HIS A 133 -21.55 8.46 -16.83
N TYR A 134 -22.83 8.72 -16.58
CA TYR A 134 -23.36 10.06 -16.38
C TYR A 134 -24.10 10.13 -15.05
N ARG A 135 -24.13 11.33 -14.47
CA ARG A 135 -24.97 11.66 -13.32
C ARG A 135 -26.40 11.99 -13.77
N GLU A 136 -27.30 12.16 -12.80
CA GLU A 136 -28.70 12.54 -13.05
C GLU A 136 -28.87 13.91 -13.71
N ASP A 137 -27.89 14.82 -13.56
CA ASP A 137 -27.85 16.12 -14.25
C ASP A 137 -27.27 16.02 -15.67
N GLY A 138 -26.88 14.82 -16.11
CA GLY A 138 -26.31 14.55 -17.42
C GLY A 138 -24.82 14.86 -17.55
N THR A 139 -24.15 15.32 -16.49
CA THR A 139 -22.69 15.49 -16.51
C THR A 139 -21.99 14.13 -16.48
N PRO A 140 -20.86 13.94 -17.19
CA PRO A 140 -20.11 12.70 -17.13
C PRO A 140 -19.46 12.55 -15.75
N SER A 141 -19.57 11.35 -15.17
CA SER A 141 -18.82 10.96 -13.98
C SER A 141 -17.58 10.14 -14.32
N ARG A 142 -17.64 9.38 -15.42
CA ARG A 142 -16.56 8.48 -15.86
C ARG A 142 -16.65 8.21 -17.35
N ILE A 143 -15.50 8.16 -18.03
CA ILE A 143 -15.39 7.74 -19.43
C ILE A 143 -14.22 6.75 -19.53
N GLY A 144 -14.47 5.55 -20.03
CA GLY A 144 -13.44 4.57 -20.39
C GLY A 144 -13.36 4.41 -21.90
N VAL A 145 -12.15 4.34 -22.47
CA VAL A 145 -11.92 4.16 -23.91
C VAL A 145 -10.74 3.22 -24.14
N ARG A 146 -10.92 2.29 -25.08
CA ARG A 146 -9.84 1.45 -25.59
C ARG A 146 -9.01 2.23 -26.61
N LEU A 147 -7.71 2.30 -26.37
CA LEU A 147 -6.75 2.98 -27.23
C LEU A 147 -6.33 2.09 -28.40
N ALA A 148 -5.76 2.70 -29.45
CA ALA A 148 -5.20 1.95 -30.58
C ALA A 148 -4.05 1.00 -30.18
N SER A 149 -3.37 1.28 -29.07
CA SER A 149 -2.38 0.38 -28.48
C SER A 149 -3.00 -0.89 -27.87
N GLY A 150 -4.32 -0.95 -27.70
CA GLY A 150 -5.05 -2.02 -27.00
C GLY A 150 -5.16 -1.79 -25.48
N ASP A 151 -4.48 -0.78 -24.95
CA ASP A 151 -4.63 -0.36 -23.56
C ASP A 151 -5.99 0.29 -23.34
N TYR A 152 -6.42 0.37 -22.09
CA TYR A 152 -7.70 0.95 -21.70
C TYR A 152 -7.48 2.15 -20.79
N GLU A 153 -7.97 3.31 -21.22
CA GLU A 153 -7.86 4.57 -20.50
C GLU A 153 -9.19 4.88 -19.82
N ILE A 154 -9.16 5.16 -18.51
CA ILE A 154 -10.34 5.51 -17.71
C ILE A 154 -10.12 6.93 -17.17
N ARG A 155 -11.08 7.81 -17.44
CA ARG A 155 -11.14 9.19 -16.95
C ARG A 155 -12.31 9.31 -15.99
N ASP A 156 -12.03 9.65 -14.73
CA ASP A 156 -13.06 10.00 -13.75
C ASP A 156 -13.14 11.53 -13.64
N PHE A 157 -14.34 12.07 -13.47
CA PHE A 157 -14.60 13.51 -13.46
C PHE A 157 -15.17 13.97 -12.12
N TYR A 158 -14.86 15.21 -11.73
CA TYR A 158 -15.53 15.91 -10.64
C TYR A 158 -17.00 16.20 -10.97
N ALA A 159 -17.72 16.78 -10.00
CA ALA A 159 -19.15 17.08 -10.12
C ALA A 159 -19.48 18.02 -11.29
N ASP A 160 -18.55 18.89 -11.69
CA ASP A 160 -18.73 19.76 -12.86
C ASP A 160 -18.72 19.03 -14.21
N GLY A 161 -18.32 17.75 -14.24
CA GLY A 161 -18.22 16.94 -15.46
C GLY A 161 -17.14 17.39 -16.44
N ILE A 162 -16.28 18.33 -16.05
CA ILE A 162 -15.26 18.93 -16.90
C ILE A 162 -13.87 18.64 -16.33
N LYS A 163 -13.66 18.86 -15.04
CA LYS A 163 -12.37 18.62 -14.40
C LYS A 163 -12.16 17.14 -14.14
N LEU A 164 -10.97 16.66 -14.47
CA LEU A 164 -10.55 15.29 -14.17
C LEU A 164 -10.28 15.14 -12.67
N ALA A 165 -10.87 14.12 -12.08
CA ALA A 165 -10.55 13.63 -10.75
C ALA A 165 -9.46 12.55 -10.81
N ALA A 166 -9.50 11.69 -11.84
CA ALA A 166 -8.49 10.65 -12.04
C ALA A 166 -8.34 10.23 -13.52
N LEU A 167 -7.16 9.72 -13.85
CA LEU A 167 -6.80 9.10 -15.11
C LEU A 167 -6.09 7.77 -14.81
N ASP A 168 -6.74 6.64 -15.05
CA ASP A 168 -6.24 5.27 -14.83
C ASP A 168 -5.98 4.62 -16.20
N LEU A 169 -4.72 4.30 -16.50
CA LEU A 169 -4.34 3.57 -17.71
C LEU A 169 -4.07 2.11 -17.36
N ARG A 170 -4.74 1.21 -18.08
CA ARG A 170 -4.60 -0.24 -17.92
C ARG A 170 -4.05 -0.87 -19.17
N ASP A 171 -3.12 -1.79 -19.02
CA ASP A 171 -2.60 -2.57 -20.14
C ASP A 171 -3.66 -3.54 -20.70
N ARG A 172 -3.30 -4.21 -21.80
CA ARG A 172 -4.16 -5.23 -22.44
C ARG A 172 -4.57 -6.39 -21.52
N SER A 173 -3.85 -6.64 -20.43
CA SER A 173 -4.19 -7.66 -19.43
C SER A 173 -5.15 -7.14 -18.35
N GLY A 174 -5.49 -5.86 -18.39
CA GLY A 174 -6.32 -5.17 -17.40
C GLY A 174 -5.55 -4.72 -16.16
N LYS A 175 -4.21 -4.88 -16.14
CA LYS A 175 -3.38 -4.41 -15.02
C LYS A 175 -3.12 -2.92 -15.17
N ARG A 176 -3.14 -2.21 -14.04
CA ARG A 176 -2.82 -0.77 -14.02
C ARG A 176 -1.36 -0.53 -14.40
N SER A 177 -1.17 0.26 -15.45
CA SER A 177 0.11 0.80 -15.91
C SER A 177 0.40 2.16 -15.26
N SER A 178 -0.61 3.02 -15.15
CA SER A 178 -0.48 4.29 -14.44
C SER A 178 -1.81 4.78 -13.86
N LEU A 179 -1.73 5.60 -12.83
CA LEU A 179 -2.85 6.37 -12.29
C LEU A 179 -2.36 7.77 -11.96
N THR A 180 -3.10 8.80 -12.35
CA THR A 180 -2.93 10.15 -11.79
C THR A 180 -4.25 10.59 -11.19
N ARG A 181 -4.20 11.17 -10.00
CA ARG A 181 -5.34 11.80 -9.32
C ARG A 181 -5.04 13.26 -9.11
N TRP A 182 -6.07 14.09 -9.19
CA TRP A 182 -5.97 15.53 -8.98
C TRP A 182 -6.94 15.96 -7.90
N TYR A 183 -6.57 16.97 -7.13
CA TYR A 183 -7.52 17.78 -6.36
C TYR A 183 -8.43 18.57 -7.30
N GLU A 184 -9.57 19.03 -6.81
CA GLU A 184 -10.52 19.85 -7.58
C GLU A 184 -9.93 21.22 -8.01
N THR A 185 -8.84 21.63 -7.35
CA THR A 185 -8.01 22.78 -7.73
C THR A 185 -7.20 22.54 -9.00
N GLY A 186 -7.08 21.29 -9.47
CA GLY A 186 -6.25 20.88 -10.60
C GLY A 186 -4.82 20.50 -10.21
N VAL A 187 -4.45 20.62 -8.94
CA VAL A 187 -3.15 20.18 -8.42
C VAL A 187 -3.13 18.65 -8.35
N VAL A 188 -2.01 18.02 -8.75
CA VAL A 188 -1.85 16.57 -8.66
C VAL A 188 -1.89 16.16 -7.19
N GLN A 189 -2.69 15.15 -6.86
CA GLN A 189 -2.79 14.56 -5.52
C GLN A 189 -1.92 13.32 -5.40
N GLN A 190 -1.94 12.47 -6.43
CA GLN A 190 -1.26 11.18 -6.40
C GLN A 190 -0.90 10.74 -7.81
N THR A 191 0.28 10.13 -7.95
CA THR A 191 0.66 9.38 -9.15
C THR A 191 1.05 7.96 -8.78
N VAL A 192 0.58 6.98 -9.54
CA VAL A 192 1.05 5.59 -9.48
C VAL A 192 1.60 5.23 -10.86
N LEU A 193 2.79 4.67 -10.92
CA LEU A 193 3.46 4.25 -12.14
C LEU A 193 3.96 2.81 -11.98
N ARG A 194 3.58 1.94 -12.92
CA ARG A 194 4.14 0.59 -13.04
C ARG A 194 5.09 0.56 -14.22
N ASP A 195 6.33 0.15 -13.99
CA ASP A 195 7.29 -0.02 -15.08
C ASP A 195 7.12 -1.37 -15.81
N LYS A 196 7.96 -1.60 -16.81
CA LYS A 196 7.90 -2.83 -17.62
C LYS A 196 8.35 -4.08 -16.88
N GLU A 197 9.13 -3.92 -15.81
CA GLU A 197 9.62 -5.02 -14.97
C GLU A 197 8.61 -5.36 -13.86
N GLY A 198 7.59 -4.51 -13.68
CA GLY A 198 6.52 -4.67 -12.72
C GLY A 198 6.76 -3.92 -11.41
N ALA A 199 7.83 -3.11 -11.31
CA ALA A 199 8.03 -2.23 -10.18
C ALA A 199 6.92 -1.17 -10.15
N VAL A 200 6.45 -0.82 -8.95
CA VAL A 200 5.39 0.15 -8.75
C VAL A 200 5.91 1.29 -7.91
N ALA A 201 5.81 2.51 -8.42
CA ALA A 201 6.09 3.74 -7.71
C ALA A 201 4.77 4.50 -7.44
N THR A 202 4.54 4.90 -6.20
CA THR A 202 3.45 5.79 -5.78
C THR A 202 4.07 7.06 -5.22
N THR A 203 3.58 8.22 -5.66
CA THR A 203 3.96 9.53 -5.12
C THR A 203 2.71 10.27 -4.71
N ASP A 204 2.68 10.77 -3.49
CA ASP A 204 1.59 11.60 -2.96
C ASP A 204 2.04 13.05 -2.82
N PHE A 205 1.09 13.96 -3.01
CA PHE A 205 1.30 15.40 -3.01
C PHE A 205 0.24 16.11 -2.14
N ASP A 206 0.62 17.22 -1.52
CA ASP A 206 -0.32 18.12 -0.85
C ASP A 206 -1.07 19.01 -1.85
N ASP A 207 -1.98 19.84 -1.36
CA ASP A 207 -2.81 20.74 -2.16
C ASP A 207 -2.03 21.92 -2.77
N ALA A 208 -0.79 22.15 -2.33
CA ALA A 208 0.16 23.07 -2.95
C ALA A 208 1.02 22.41 -4.04
N GLY A 209 0.90 21.09 -4.21
CA GLY A 209 1.64 20.30 -5.19
C GLY A 209 3.03 19.88 -4.72
N LEU A 210 3.33 20.01 -3.42
CA LEU A 210 4.57 19.54 -2.84
C LEU A 210 4.46 18.06 -2.51
N LYS A 211 5.55 17.33 -2.76
CA LYS A 211 5.64 15.90 -2.48
C LYS A 211 5.53 15.67 -0.97
N THR A 212 4.61 14.81 -0.54
CA THR A 212 4.44 14.43 0.87
C THR A 212 4.95 13.02 1.16
N ALA A 213 4.85 12.12 0.18
CA ALA A 213 5.30 10.74 0.31
C ALA A 213 5.76 10.14 -1.02
N TYR A 214 6.65 9.16 -0.91
CA TYR A 214 7.02 8.27 -2.01
C TYR A 214 7.07 6.84 -1.52
N HIS A 215 6.57 5.94 -2.34
CA HIS A 215 6.61 4.51 -2.08
C HIS A 215 6.99 3.77 -3.36
N TRP A 216 7.99 2.92 -3.28
CA TRP A 216 8.43 2.08 -4.39
C TRP A 216 8.52 0.63 -3.96
N VAL A 217 7.99 -0.27 -4.78
CA VAL A 217 7.98 -1.72 -4.54
C VAL A 217 8.46 -2.45 -5.77
N PHE A 218 9.40 -3.37 -5.58
CA PHE A 218 9.85 -4.28 -6.64
C PHE A 218 10.35 -5.60 -6.05
N TYR A 219 9.67 -6.69 -6.38
CA TYR A 219 9.94 -8.02 -5.83
C TYR A 219 10.03 -8.03 -4.30
N ASN A 220 11.24 -8.18 -3.77
CA ASN A 220 11.57 -8.27 -2.37
C ASN A 220 12.20 -6.97 -1.82
N LYS A 221 12.16 -5.88 -2.59
CA LYS A 221 12.67 -4.56 -2.22
C LYS A 221 11.55 -3.56 -2.14
N GLU A 222 11.63 -2.71 -1.13
CA GLU A 222 10.66 -1.65 -0.90
C GLU A 222 11.38 -0.40 -0.39
N THR A 223 10.90 0.77 -0.81
CA THR A 223 11.39 2.07 -0.35
C THR A 223 10.23 2.97 0.02
N TRP A 224 10.29 3.57 1.20
CA TRP A 224 9.35 4.58 1.66
C TRP A 224 10.10 5.86 1.94
N GLU A 225 9.56 6.99 1.51
CA GLU A 225 10.06 8.31 1.88
C GLU A 225 8.91 9.16 2.37
N ALA A 226 9.11 9.86 3.48
CA ALA A 226 8.21 10.90 3.94
C ALA A 226 8.91 12.26 3.87
N TYR A 227 8.14 13.28 3.51
CA TYR A 227 8.63 14.65 3.33
C TYR A 227 8.06 15.55 4.42
N ARG A 228 8.76 16.64 4.73
CA ARG A 228 8.30 17.59 5.75
C ARG A 228 7.11 18.40 5.21
N PRO A 229 6.06 18.66 6.01
CA PRO A 229 4.94 19.49 5.56
C PRO A 229 5.40 20.86 5.06
N GLY A 230 4.99 21.25 3.85
CA GLY A 230 5.33 22.53 3.25
C GLY A 230 6.78 22.68 2.76
N ALA A 231 7.56 21.59 2.68
CA ALA A 231 8.94 21.62 2.19
C ALA A 231 9.28 20.33 1.40
N GLU A 232 10.15 20.46 0.40
CA GLU A 232 10.66 19.30 -0.36
C GLU A 232 11.77 18.51 0.36
N THR A 233 12.08 18.89 1.60
CA THR A 233 13.10 18.21 2.41
C THR A 233 12.56 16.89 2.97
N LEU A 234 13.34 15.82 2.80
CA LEU A 234 13.06 14.51 3.40
C LEU A 234 12.99 14.62 4.93
N LEU A 235 12.01 13.94 5.51
CA LEU A 235 11.91 13.70 6.94
C LEU A 235 12.59 12.37 7.29
N ASN A 236 12.23 11.32 6.55
CA ASN A 236 12.78 9.99 6.71
C ASN A 236 12.71 9.19 5.40
N ARG A 237 13.57 8.17 5.31
CA ARG A 237 13.57 7.17 4.25
C ARG A 237 13.73 5.79 4.86
N PHE A 238 12.90 4.84 4.48
CA PHE A 238 13.01 3.44 4.85
C PHE A 238 13.28 2.61 3.61
N GLU A 239 14.31 1.77 3.68
CA GLU A 239 14.63 0.79 2.66
C GLU A 239 14.47 -0.60 3.27
N MET A 240 13.62 -1.43 2.66
CA MET A 240 13.44 -2.81 3.11
C MET A 240 13.92 -3.77 2.02
N LYS A 241 14.61 -4.82 2.47
CA LYS A 241 15.00 -5.96 1.65
C LYS A 241 14.60 -7.24 2.37
N ALA A 242 13.70 -8.00 1.75
CA ALA A 242 13.38 -9.35 2.20
C ALA A 242 14.33 -10.35 1.54
N GLU A 243 14.98 -11.20 2.33
CA GLU A 243 15.82 -12.29 1.84
C GLU A 243 15.13 -13.61 2.15
N SER A 244 14.80 -14.39 1.12
CA SER A 244 14.24 -15.73 1.28
C SER A 244 15.37 -16.74 1.33
N ALA A 245 15.48 -17.47 2.44
CA ALA A 245 16.14 -18.77 2.51
C ALA A 245 15.06 -19.87 2.36
N ALA A 246 15.48 -21.12 2.12
CA ALA A 246 14.57 -22.24 1.86
C ALA A 246 13.49 -22.47 2.93
N GLU A 247 13.72 -22.01 4.17
CA GLU A 247 12.84 -22.26 5.32
C GLU A 247 12.50 -20.99 6.12
N SER A 248 12.97 -19.81 5.70
CA SER A 248 12.68 -18.54 6.40
C SER A 248 12.81 -17.32 5.51
N VAL A 249 12.04 -16.27 5.81
CA VAL A 249 12.20 -14.94 5.23
C VAL A 249 12.80 -14.04 6.30
N SER A 250 13.99 -13.52 6.04
CA SER A 250 14.62 -12.50 6.88
C SER A 250 14.38 -11.12 6.28
N TYR A 251 14.04 -10.15 7.12
CA TYR A 251 13.83 -8.77 6.71
C TYR A 251 14.97 -7.92 7.23
N TYR A 252 15.57 -7.15 6.33
CA TYR A 252 16.51 -6.09 6.65
C TYR A 252 15.85 -4.75 6.35
N VAL A 253 15.82 -3.86 7.34
CA VAL A 253 15.30 -2.50 7.17
C VAL A 253 16.41 -1.51 7.47
N HIS A 254 16.67 -0.57 6.56
CA HIS A 254 17.56 0.55 6.77
C HIS A 254 16.72 1.84 6.79
N ALA A 255 16.61 2.46 7.96
CA ALA A 255 15.90 3.72 8.15
C ALA A 255 16.88 4.89 8.26
N HIS A 256 16.68 5.93 7.48
CA HIS A 256 17.43 7.19 7.52
C HIS A 256 16.52 8.29 8.02
N TYR A 257 17.01 9.10 8.97
CA TYR A 257 16.29 10.22 9.55
C TYR A 257 17.06 11.52 9.29
N TYR A 258 16.37 12.54 8.78
CA TYR A 258 17.01 13.77 8.31
C TYR A 258 16.61 14.97 9.17
N LYS A 259 17.54 15.90 9.37
CA LYS A 259 17.31 17.21 10.01
C LYS A 259 16.53 18.14 9.07
N PRO A 260 15.99 19.28 9.57
CA PRO A 260 15.30 20.26 8.74
C PRO A 260 16.16 20.86 7.61
N ASP A 261 17.48 20.89 7.78
CA ASP A 261 18.44 21.35 6.76
C ASP A 261 18.76 20.29 5.69
N GLY A 262 18.17 19.10 5.78
CA GLY A 262 18.39 17.97 4.88
C GLY A 262 19.62 17.11 5.22
N SER A 263 20.41 17.46 6.23
CA SER A 263 21.52 16.61 6.69
C SER A 263 21.01 15.35 7.40
N LEU A 264 21.75 14.24 7.30
CA LEU A 264 21.42 12.99 7.98
C LEU A 264 21.65 13.14 9.49
N ASP A 265 20.62 12.91 10.28
CA ASP A 265 20.67 12.97 11.74
C ASP A 265 21.18 11.65 12.32
N HIS A 266 20.47 10.58 12.01
CA HIS A 266 20.82 9.24 12.42
C HIS A 266 20.26 8.21 11.44
N GLU A 267 20.82 7.02 11.47
CA GLU A 267 20.31 5.88 10.71
C GLU A 267 20.10 4.68 11.63
N ARG A 268 19.21 3.77 11.20
CA ARG A 268 18.92 2.53 11.92
C ARG A 268 18.93 1.35 10.99
N LYS A 269 19.54 0.27 11.44
CA LYS A 269 19.64 -0.98 10.70
C LYS A 269 18.98 -2.07 11.53
N PHE A 270 17.86 -2.56 11.04
CA PHE A 270 17.13 -3.67 11.64
C PHE A 270 17.56 -4.95 10.95
N GLY A 271 17.95 -5.94 11.74
CA GLY A 271 18.24 -7.29 11.29
C GLY A 271 17.60 -8.33 12.21
N PRO A 272 17.76 -9.62 11.89
CA PRO A 272 17.26 -10.70 12.75
C PRO A 272 17.85 -10.58 14.17
N GLY A 273 16.98 -10.35 15.15
CA GLY A 273 17.33 -10.30 16.57
C GLY A 273 18.13 -9.08 17.07
N HIS A 274 18.40 -8.09 16.21
CA HIS A 274 19.17 -6.90 16.63
C HIS A 274 18.79 -5.64 15.83
N MET A 275 19.10 -4.47 16.40
CA MET A 275 19.00 -3.17 15.75
C MET A 275 20.25 -2.36 16.05
N GLU A 276 20.87 -1.77 15.02
CA GLU A 276 21.91 -0.76 15.19
C GLU A 276 21.33 0.64 14.98
N VAL A 277 21.73 1.60 15.81
CA VAL A 277 21.41 3.03 15.66
C VAL A 277 22.71 3.80 15.58
N ILE A 278 22.92 4.53 14.49
CA ILE A 278 24.17 5.26 14.23
C ILE A 278 23.83 6.76 14.22
N PHE A 279 24.33 7.48 15.21
CA PHE A 279 24.14 8.92 15.36
C PHE A 279 25.27 9.69 14.70
N ARG A 280 24.94 10.82 14.05
CA ARG A 280 25.92 11.61 13.32
C ARG A 280 26.23 12.94 14.02
N ASP A 281 27.49 13.37 13.93
CA ASP A 281 27.91 14.68 14.39
C ASP A 281 27.54 15.79 13.37
N ALA A 282 27.88 17.05 13.68
CA ALA A 282 27.61 18.18 12.81
C ALA A 282 28.41 18.15 11.48
N ALA A 283 29.51 17.41 11.42
CA ALA A 283 30.33 17.22 10.22
C ALA A 283 29.87 16.00 9.38
N GLY A 284 28.86 15.25 9.85
CA GLY A 284 28.38 14.02 9.21
C GLY A 284 29.18 12.76 9.56
N GLY A 285 30.15 12.88 10.47
CA GLY A 285 30.88 11.76 11.06
C GLY A 285 30.01 10.96 12.03
N ILE A 286 30.47 9.77 12.45
CA ILE A 286 29.77 8.95 13.45
C ILE A 286 30.08 9.51 14.83
N ALA A 287 29.06 10.04 15.52
CA ALA A 287 29.19 10.47 16.91
C ALA A 287 29.23 9.25 17.84
N TYR A 288 28.28 8.34 17.69
CA TYR A 288 28.26 7.05 18.40
C TYR A 288 27.31 6.05 17.73
N VAL A 289 27.50 4.78 18.05
CA VAL A 289 26.67 3.66 17.62
C VAL A 289 26.06 2.98 18.83
N GLN A 290 24.77 2.69 18.77
CA GLN A 290 24.07 1.85 19.74
C GLN A 290 23.71 0.51 19.09
N ARG A 291 23.91 -0.61 19.79
CA ARG A 291 23.35 -1.90 19.40
C ARG A 291 22.33 -2.35 20.42
N TRP A 292 21.14 -2.62 19.91
CA TRP A 292 19.98 -3.07 20.65
C TRP A 292 19.76 -4.55 20.31
N MET A 293 19.58 -5.36 21.35
CA MET A 293 19.40 -6.80 21.25
C MET A 293 17.95 -7.14 21.54
N HIS A 294 17.38 -8.04 20.76
CA HIS A 294 16.02 -8.53 20.98
C HIS A 294 16.04 -9.71 21.95
N SER A 295 15.21 -9.68 23.00
CA SER A 295 15.17 -10.69 24.07
C SER A 295 14.51 -12.02 23.67
N GLY A 296 13.99 -12.14 22.44
CA GLY A 296 13.39 -13.36 21.88
C GLY A 296 13.82 -13.68 20.45
N GLN A 297 13.40 -14.84 19.94
CA GLN A 297 13.55 -15.21 18.52
C GLN A 297 12.49 -14.48 17.67
N ALA A 298 12.61 -13.17 17.48
CA ALA A 298 11.75 -12.47 16.52
C ALA A 298 12.22 -12.78 15.09
N THR A 299 11.37 -13.49 14.34
CA THR A 299 11.60 -13.82 12.93
C THR A 299 10.87 -12.87 11.97
N SER A 300 9.99 -11.98 12.47
CA SER A 300 9.27 -11.01 11.65
C SER A 300 9.33 -9.58 12.24
N PRO A 301 9.26 -8.53 11.39
CA PRO A 301 9.20 -7.13 11.83
C PRO A 301 8.03 -6.82 12.78
N GLU A 302 6.94 -7.55 12.68
CA GLU A 302 5.74 -7.37 13.50
C GLU A 302 5.94 -7.79 14.96
N LEU A 303 6.89 -8.70 15.20
CA LEU A 303 7.26 -9.18 16.52
C LEU A 303 8.37 -8.33 17.17
N MET A 304 9.00 -7.43 16.40
CA MET A 304 10.08 -6.55 16.84
C MET A 304 9.58 -5.40 17.73
N THR A 305 8.64 -5.63 18.64
CA THR A 305 8.06 -4.55 19.48
C THR A 305 9.13 -3.89 20.37
N GLN A 306 8.94 -2.61 20.67
CA GLN A 306 9.84 -1.82 21.52
C GLN A 306 10.15 -2.51 22.87
N GLU A 307 9.18 -3.20 23.45
CA GLU A 307 9.30 -3.84 24.77
C GLU A 307 10.29 -5.01 24.79
N ASN A 308 10.65 -5.55 23.62
CA ASN A 308 11.55 -6.70 23.51
C ASN A 308 13.00 -6.31 23.19
N TYR A 309 13.30 -5.02 23.02
CA TYR A 309 14.67 -4.55 22.81
C TYR A 309 15.29 -4.03 24.10
N HIS A 310 16.52 -4.44 24.36
CA HIS A 310 17.37 -3.83 25.38
C HIS A 310 18.66 -3.34 24.72
N LEU A 311 19.22 -2.25 25.26
CA LEU A 311 20.51 -1.74 24.81
C LEU A 311 21.59 -2.72 25.25
N GLY A 312 22.35 -3.30 24.31
CA GLY A 312 23.43 -4.23 24.64
C GLY A 312 24.82 -3.57 24.56
N LEU A 313 24.97 -2.56 23.70
CA LEU A 313 26.27 -1.96 23.40
C LEU A 313 26.14 -0.48 22.99
N VAL A 314 27.11 0.34 23.40
CA VAL A 314 27.36 1.69 22.86
C VAL A 314 28.85 1.81 22.48
N VAL A 315 29.13 2.38 21.32
CA VAL A 315 30.49 2.69 20.81
C VAL A 315 30.59 4.19 20.53
N LEU A 316 31.51 4.90 21.17
CA LEU A 316 31.65 6.36 21.08
C LEU A 316 32.78 6.75 20.12
N GLY A 317 32.52 7.63 19.14
CA GLY A 317 33.55 8.20 18.27
C GLY A 317 33.84 7.42 16.97
N GLY A 318 33.06 6.39 16.65
CA GLY A 318 33.19 5.65 15.39
C GLY A 318 32.49 4.30 15.39
N ASP A 319 32.72 3.51 14.34
CA ASP A 319 32.18 2.15 14.16
C ASP A 319 33.18 1.05 14.58
N ASN A 320 34.46 1.37 14.71
CA ASN A 320 35.49 0.42 15.13
C ASN A 320 35.53 0.28 16.66
N LEU A 321 35.25 -0.93 17.16
CA LEU A 321 35.27 -1.27 18.60
C LEU A 321 36.65 -1.09 19.26
N LEU A 322 37.73 -1.21 18.49
CA LEU A 322 39.09 -1.18 19.04
C LEU A 322 39.66 0.24 19.17
N ASP A 323 39.11 1.18 18.42
CA ASP A 323 39.59 2.57 18.41
C ASP A 323 38.82 3.47 19.37
N ASN A 324 37.73 2.98 19.95
CA ASN A 324 36.68 3.79 20.54
C ASN A 324 36.28 3.33 21.96
N ASP A 325 35.78 4.28 22.74
CA ASP A 325 35.18 4.01 24.04
C ASP A 325 33.93 3.14 23.83
N THR A 326 33.93 1.94 24.43
CA THR A 326 32.86 0.95 24.25
C THR A 326 32.23 0.58 25.60
N VAL A 327 30.91 0.53 25.65
CA VAL A 327 30.13 0.26 26.87
C VAL A 327 29.14 -0.86 26.59
N TRP A 328 29.28 -1.98 27.30
CA TRP A 328 28.35 -3.11 27.28
C TRP A 328 27.38 -3.00 28.44
N PHE A 329 26.17 -3.49 28.25
CA PHE A 329 25.10 -3.48 29.22
C PHE A 329 24.63 -4.90 29.51
N TYR A 330 24.11 -5.11 30.71
CA TYR A 330 23.34 -6.31 31.05
C TYR A 330 22.02 -6.34 30.26
N ASP A 331 21.33 -7.49 30.32
CA ASP A 331 20.02 -7.71 29.66
C ASP A 331 18.92 -6.72 30.12
N ASP A 332 19.14 -5.99 31.22
CA ASP A 332 18.24 -4.92 31.67
C ASP A 332 18.33 -3.64 30.80
N GLY A 333 19.34 -3.56 29.92
CA GLY A 333 19.62 -2.45 29.02
C GLY A 333 19.98 -1.13 29.70
N LYS A 334 20.27 -1.16 31.01
CA LYS A 334 20.42 0.05 31.85
C LYS A 334 21.70 0.01 32.68
N THR A 335 22.06 -1.17 33.18
CA THR A 335 23.22 -1.38 34.02
C THR A 335 24.42 -1.71 33.15
N VAL A 336 25.51 -0.97 33.31
CA VAL A 336 26.74 -1.23 32.55
C VAL A 336 27.34 -2.53 33.05
N GLU A 337 27.62 -3.47 32.15
CA GLU A 337 28.36 -4.71 32.45
C GLU A 337 29.86 -4.46 32.36
N LYS A 338 30.28 -3.75 31.30
CA LYS A 338 31.68 -3.54 30.97
C LYS A 338 31.87 -2.22 30.26
N ARG A 339 32.99 -1.56 30.51
CA ARG A 339 33.44 -0.39 29.76
C ARG A 339 34.90 -0.58 29.36
N MET A 340 35.20 -0.29 28.10
CA MET A 340 36.55 -0.25 27.56
C MET A 340 36.84 1.15 27.04
N SER A 341 38.01 1.68 27.38
CA SER A 341 38.46 2.99 26.92
C SER A 341 39.88 2.91 26.38
N ARG A 342 40.11 3.51 25.22
CA ARG A 342 41.43 3.57 24.58
C ARG A 342 42.34 4.56 25.33
N VAL A 343 43.60 4.18 25.48
CA VAL A 343 44.66 5.06 26.00
C VAL A 343 45.85 4.97 25.08
N ASP A 344 46.21 6.11 24.49
CA ASP A 344 47.45 6.24 23.72
C ASP A 344 48.59 6.66 24.66
N PHE A 345 49.68 5.90 24.63
CA PHE A 345 50.89 6.22 25.36
C PHE A 345 51.82 7.10 24.53
N ALA A 346 52.68 7.87 25.20
CA ALA A 346 53.58 8.83 24.55
C ALA A 346 54.59 8.19 23.58
N ASP A 347 54.87 6.90 23.74
CA ASP A 347 55.75 6.11 22.86
C ASP A 347 55.01 5.49 21.65
N GLY A 348 53.74 5.84 21.46
CA GLY A 348 52.90 5.35 20.37
C GLY A 348 52.28 3.98 20.64
N LEU A 349 52.50 3.37 21.81
CA LEU A 349 51.78 2.17 22.22
C LEU A 349 50.32 2.49 22.55
N VAL A 350 49.45 1.50 22.36
CA VAL A 350 48.01 1.63 22.66
C VAL A 350 47.63 0.61 23.73
N GLY A 351 47.02 1.09 24.81
CA GLY A 351 46.43 0.26 25.86
C GLY A 351 44.92 0.45 25.97
N ILE A 352 44.27 -0.44 26.71
CA ILE A 352 42.83 -0.39 26.94
C ILE A 352 42.56 -0.42 28.45
N ILE A 353 41.91 0.62 28.97
CA ILE A 353 41.33 0.57 30.31
C ILE A 353 40.08 -0.29 30.26
N VAL A 354 39.96 -1.28 31.15
CA VAL A 354 38.76 -2.12 31.26
C VAL A 354 38.16 -1.97 32.64
N HIS A 355 36.91 -1.54 32.70
CA HIS A 355 36.07 -1.62 33.90
C HIS A 355 35.02 -2.69 33.68
N GLU A 356 34.88 -3.63 34.61
CA GLU A 356 33.78 -4.58 34.68
C GLU A 356 32.97 -4.27 35.93
N PHE A 357 31.66 -4.43 35.85
CA PHE A 357 30.73 -4.11 36.92
C PHE A 357 29.94 -5.35 37.33
N HIS A 358 29.29 -5.28 38.48
CA HIS A 358 28.29 -6.24 38.94
C HIS A 358 26.89 -5.78 38.50
N PRO A 359 25.86 -6.66 38.53
CA PRO A 359 24.48 -6.29 38.19
C PRO A 359 23.86 -5.21 39.10
N ASP A 360 24.46 -4.91 40.26
CA ASP A 360 24.05 -3.79 41.12
C ASP A 360 24.70 -2.45 40.72
N GLY A 361 25.48 -2.42 39.63
CA GLY A 361 26.23 -1.27 39.13
C GLY A 361 27.54 -0.98 39.88
N SER A 362 27.89 -1.76 40.91
CA SER A 362 29.16 -1.61 41.61
C SER A 362 30.33 -2.15 40.77
N LEU A 363 31.52 -1.56 40.92
CA LEU A 363 32.69 -1.98 40.17
C LEU A 363 33.11 -3.40 40.61
N LYS A 364 33.36 -4.29 39.65
CA LYS A 364 33.81 -5.68 39.85
C LYS A 364 35.32 -5.82 39.63
N THR A 365 35.79 -5.36 38.48
CA THR A 365 37.21 -5.42 38.10
C THR A 365 37.62 -4.12 37.45
N ARG A 366 38.83 -3.64 37.73
CA ARG A 366 39.48 -2.57 36.98
C ARG A 366 40.84 -3.02 36.49
N ARG A 367 41.05 -2.95 35.17
CA ARG A 367 42.32 -3.24 34.51
C ARG A 367 42.87 -1.96 33.90
N LEU A 368 44.05 -1.54 34.35
CA LEU A 368 44.72 -0.33 33.87
C LEU A 368 45.96 -0.73 33.06
N PRO A 369 46.10 -0.26 31.81
CA PRO A 369 47.30 -0.48 31.05
C PRO A 369 48.43 0.40 31.58
N ARG A 370 49.66 -0.12 31.60
CA ARG A 370 50.89 0.65 31.80
C ARG A 370 51.99 0.14 30.88
N VAL A 371 52.98 0.96 30.60
CA VAL A 371 54.14 0.58 29.78
C VAL A 371 55.26 0.08 30.70
N GLU A 372 55.75 -1.12 30.43
CA GLU A 372 56.93 -1.72 31.06
C GLU A 372 57.79 -2.37 29.97
N ASP A 373 59.06 -1.99 29.90
CA ASP A 373 60.03 -2.50 28.91
C ASP A 373 59.54 -2.48 27.45
N GLY A 374 58.89 -1.36 27.06
CA GLY A 374 58.37 -1.18 25.70
C GLY A 374 57.17 -2.06 25.36
N LYS A 375 56.47 -2.61 26.37
CA LYS A 375 55.27 -3.42 26.20
C LYS A 375 54.14 -2.90 27.10
N VAL A 376 52.90 -3.05 26.64
CA VAL A 376 51.72 -2.78 27.46
C VAL A 376 51.47 -3.97 28.38
N VAL A 377 51.56 -3.74 29.69
CA VAL A 377 51.17 -4.67 30.76
C VAL A 377 49.95 -4.14 31.51
N TYR A 378 49.26 -4.99 32.26
CA TYR A 378 47.99 -4.63 32.90
C TYR A 378 48.03 -4.88 34.40
N ASP A 379 47.74 -3.85 35.18
CA ASP A 379 47.44 -3.99 36.60
C ASP A 379 45.94 -4.26 36.76
N SER A 380 45.57 -5.26 37.57
CA SER A 380 44.17 -5.67 37.79
C SER A 380 43.81 -5.60 39.27
N VAL A 381 42.68 -4.96 39.58
CA VAL A 381 42.11 -4.88 40.93
C VAL A 381 40.67 -5.40 40.90
N SER A 382 40.32 -6.27 41.84
CA SER A 382 38.99 -6.85 41.98
C SER A 382 38.28 -6.37 43.26
N PHE A 383 36.96 -6.25 43.20
CA PHE A 383 36.11 -5.73 44.27
C PHE A 383 34.89 -6.64 44.47
N LYS A 384 34.40 -6.79 45.71
CA LYS A 384 33.13 -7.50 45.94
C LYS A 384 31.92 -6.59 45.66
N PRO A 385 30.73 -7.16 45.44
CA PRO A 385 29.51 -6.37 45.26
C PRO A 385 29.31 -5.35 46.39
N GLY A 386 29.04 -4.09 46.03
CA GLY A 386 28.81 -2.99 46.96
C GLY A 386 30.05 -2.38 47.64
N GLU A 387 31.25 -2.96 47.50
CA GLU A 387 32.47 -2.44 48.16
C GLU A 387 33.05 -1.19 47.48
N SER A 388 32.70 -0.95 46.21
CA SER A 388 33.18 0.19 45.42
C SER A 388 32.00 0.83 44.69
N LYS A 389 31.55 1.99 45.18
CA LYS A 389 30.77 2.91 44.36
C LYS A 389 31.77 3.64 43.49
N ASP A 390 31.73 3.39 42.19
CA ASP A 390 32.45 4.22 41.25
C ASP A 390 31.93 5.66 41.37
N SER A 391 32.72 6.53 42.01
CA SER A 391 32.37 7.93 42.21
C SER A 391 32.27 8.71 40.90
N SER A 392 32.74 8.14 39.79
CA SER A 392 32.64 8.74 38.46
C SER A 392 31.34 8.41 37.73
N GLY A 393 30.46 7.59 38.31
CA GLY A 393 29.12 7.32 37.75
C GLY A 393 29.13 6.45 36.49
N LEU A 394 30.21 5.69 36.24
CA LEU A 394 30.35 4.91 35.00
C LEU A 394 29.56 3.59 35.01
N GLY A 395 29.04 3.18 36.17
CA GLY A 395 28.25 1.95 36.32
C GLY A 395 26.80 2.05 35.81
N SER A 396 26.35 3.27 35.44
CA SER A 396 25.02 3.52 34.89
C SER A 396 25.09 4.05 33.48
N ALA A 397 24.14 3.65 32.62
CA ALA A 397 23.95 4.30 31.33
C ALA A 397 23.73 5.81 31.51
N LYS A 398 24.35 6.62 30.65
CA LYS A 398 24.02 8.05 30.60
C LYS A 398 22.59 8.22 30.08
N ALA A 399 21.87 9.22 30.61
CA ALA A 399 20.51 9.55 30.16
C ALA A 399 20.44 9.79 28.64
N GLU A 400 21.44 10.47 28.07
CA GLU A 400 21.55 10.72 26.63
C GLU A 400 21.58 9.45 25.76
N TRP A 401 21.99 8.29 26.32
CA TRP A 401 21.97 7.01 25.61
C TRP A 401 20.61 6.29 25.72
N LEU A 402 19.85 6.61 26.75
CA LEU A 402 18.55 6.01 27.07
C LEU A 402 17.38 6.85 26.55
N GLU A 403 17.63 8.09 26.10
CA GLU A 403 16.59 9.11 25.94
C GLU A 403 15.58 8.84 24.84
N THR A 404 15.83 7.90 23.93
CA THR A 404 14.79 7.44 23.01
C THR A 404 15.08 6.04 22.51
N ILE A 405 14.17 5.09 22.76
CA ILE A 405 13.90 4.04 21.77
C ILE A 405 12.93 4.72 20.79
N PRO A 406 13.37 5.34 19.69
CA PRO A 406 12.49 6.21 18.94
C PRO A 406 11.75 5.34 17.93
N TYR A 407 10.98 4.35 18.40
CA TYR A 407 10.37 3.31 17.59
C TYR A 407 9.28 3.88 16.66
N ALA A 408 9.71 4.45 15.52
CA ALA A 408 8.89 4.44 14.33
C ALA A 408 9.20 3.11 13.65
N LEU A 409 8.32 2.11 13.81
CA LEU A 409 8.25 1.07 12.79
C LEU A 409 8.15 1.79 11.43
N PRO A 410 8.71 1.21 10.36
CA PRO A 410 8.23 1.60 9.04
C PRO A 410 6.69 1.60 9.10
N PRO A 411 6.01 2.65 8.59
CA PRO A 411 4.56 2.62 8.54
C PRO A 411 4.15 1.27 7.98
N LYS A 412 3.20 0.58 8.64
CA LYS A 412 2.69 -0.70 8.14
C LYS A 412 2.51 -0.51 6.64
N ALA A 413 3.26 -1.26 5.84
CA ALA A 413 3.02 -1.28 4.42
C ALA A 413 1.50 -1.47 4.30
N PRO A 414 0.75 -0.56 3.65
CA PRO A 414 -0.60 -0.88 3.32
C PRO A 414 -0.45 -2.22 2.61
N ILE A 415 -1.01 -3.27 3.22
CA ILE A 415 -1.24 -4.52 2.52
C ILE A 415 -2.25 -4.10 1.46
N GLN A 416 -1.77 -3.45 0.40
CA GLN A 416 -2.44 -3.52 -0.85
C GLN A 416 -2.44 -5.01 -1.10
N GLU A 417 -3.63 -5.57 -1.17
CA GLU A 417 -3.90 -6.74 -1.98
C GLU A 417 -3.41 -6.40 -3.40
N VAL A 418 -2.09 -6.35 -3.59
CA VAL A 418 -1.48 -6.63 -4.85
C VAL A 418 -1.88 -8.08 -5.01
N TYR A 419 -3.00 -8.29 -5.69
CA TYR A 419 -3.34 -9.53 -6.31
C TYR A 419 -2.12 -9.89 -7.16
N ILE A 420 -1.15 -10.57 -6.55
CA ILE A 420 -0.28 -11.49 -7.24
C ILE A 420 -1.23 -12.62 -7.62
N SER A 421 -2.07 -12.35 -8.63
CA SER A 421 -2.53 -13.42 -9.49
C SER A 421 -1.24 -14.01 -10.03
N GLY A 422 -0.81 -15.13 -9.42
CA GLY A 422 0.19 -16.00 -10.02
C GLY A 422 -0.21 -16.30 -11.47
N PRO A 423 0.77 -16.66 -12.31
CA PRO A 423 0.53 -16.97 -13.71
C PRO A 423 -0.58 -17.98 -13.94
#